data_AF-A0A2Z5C7B8-F1
#
_entry.id   AF-A0A2Z5C7B8-F1
#
_cell.length_a   1.000
_cell.length_b   1.000
_cell.length_c   1.000
_cell.angle_alpha   90.00
_cell.angle_beta   90.00
_cell.angle_gamma   90.00
#
_symmetry.space_group_name_H-M   'P 1'
#
loop_
_entity.id
_entity.type
_entity.pdbx_description
1 polymer ?
#
loop_
_entity_poly.entity_id
_entity_poly.type
_entity_poly.pdbx_seq_one_letter_code
_entity_poly.pdbx_strand_id
1 'polypeptide(L)'
;MENYVSIVKIENNLSVCFYNSSDKVVAIAKKMNEINEDAYMHGYNWEAFFNYYLPKYAPGVLEGMGSDPEAGMYVAYYTLSPETEARAEKLVQVITNLIENEELLYQIIENEGNNISWDN
;
A
#
# COMPACT_ATOMS: atom_id res chain seq x y z
N MET A 1 -9.70 16.93 -0.89
CA MET A 1 -8.68 15.94 -1.25
C MET A 1 -8.38 15.18 0.01
N GLU A 2 -8.74 13.90 0.07
CA GLU A 2 -8.31 13.06 1.19
C GLU A 2 -6.84 12.71 1.00
N ASN A 3 -6.00 13.10 1.95
CA ASN A 3 -4.59 12.75 1.96
C ASN A 3 -4.43 11.36 2.59
N TYR A 4 -4.87 10.30 1.89
CA TYR A 4 -4.72 8.91 2.34
C TYR A 4 -3.28 8.39 2.16
N VAL A 5 -2.41 9.16 1.49
CA VAL A 5 -0.98 8.84 1.37
C VAL A 5 -0.15 10.11 1.54
N SER A 6 0.96 10.01 2.26
CA SER A 6 1.88 11.12 2.49
C SER A 6 3.33 10.65 2.55
N ILE A 7 4.25 11.56 2.25
CA ILE A 7 5.68 11.37 2.52
C ILE A 7 6.03 12.13 3.79
N VAL A 8 6.66 11.44 4.74
CA VAL A 8 7.16 11.99 5.99
C VAL A 8 8.68 11.85 6.02
N LYS A 9 9.39 12.94 6.29
CA LYS A 9 10.85 12.96 6.40
C LYS A 9 11.23 13.35 7.83
N ILE A 10 11.97 12.49 8.52
CA ILE A 10 12.44 12.74 9.89
C ILE A 10 13.91 12.33 9.97
N GLU A 11 14.79 13.31 10.22
CA GLU A 11 16.23 13.11 10.25
C GLU A 11 16.75 12.40 8.99
N ASN A 12 17.28 11.19 9.13
CA ASN A 12 17.80 10.35 8.04
C ASN A 12 16.79 9.30 7.57
N ASN A 13 15.52 9.42 7.97
CA ASN A 13 14.45 8.50 7.59
C ASN A 13 13.44 9.17 6.67
N LEU A 14 12.95 8.37 5.73
CA LEU A 14 11.95 8.73 4.75
C LEU A 14 10.86 7.66 4.81
N SER A 15 9.62 8.07 5.07
CA SER A 15 8.48 7.15 5.18
C SER A 15 7.36 7.56 4.22
N VAL A 16 6.76 6.57 3.56
CA VAL A 16 5.48 6.70 2.87
C VAL A 16 4.41 6.14 3.79
N CYS A 17 3.55 7.01 4.30
CA CYS A 17 2.46 6.64 5.19
C CYS A 17 1.17 6.52 4.37
N PHE A 18 0.57 5.33 4.37
CA PHE A 18 -0.73 5.06 3.78
C PHE A 18 -1.79 4.86 4.86
N TYR A 19 -2.72 5.80 4.96
CA TYR A 19 -3.78 5.82 5.97
C TYR A 19 -5.00 5.07 5.46
N ASN A 20 -5.09 3.77 5.79
CA ASN A 20 -6.22 2.93 5.39
C ASN A 20 -7.54 3.25 6.12
N SER A 21 -7.50 4.17 7.08
CA SER A 21 -8.65 4.66 7.85
C SER A 21 -9.37 5.86 7.22
N SER A 22 -8.91 6.36 6.06
CA SER A 22 -9.63 7.40 5.31
C SER A 22 -10.95 6.85 4.76
N ASP A 23 -12.00 7.69 4.68
CA ASP A 23 -13.33 7.24 4.24
C ASP A 23 -13.29 6.59 2.85
N LYS A 24 -12.52 7.16 1.93
CA LYS A 24 -12.32 6.57 0.59
C LYS A 24 -11.66 5.19 0.65
N VAL A 25 -10.56 5.05 1.40
CA VAL A 25 -9.85 3.77 1.47
C VAL A 25 -10.68 2.72 2.19
N VAL A 26 -11.42 3.10 3.24
CA VAL A 26 -12.35 2.21 3.94
C VAL A 26 -13.45 1.70 3.02
N ALA A 27 -14.00 2.54 2.15
CA ALA A 27 -15.02 2.12 1.18
C ALA A 27 -14.46 1.08 0.19
N ILE A 28 -13.24 1.32 -0.33
CA ILE A 28 -12.54 0.39 -1.22
C ILE A 28 -12.24 -0.93 -0.51
N ALA A 29 -11.68 -0.86 0.70
CA ALA A 29 -11.35 -2.01 1.54
C ALA A 29 -12.57 -2.91 1.79
N LYS A 30 -13.75 -2.33 2.07
CA LYS A 30 -14.98 -3.09 2.23
C LYS A 30 -15.36 -3.85 0.96
N LYS A 31 -15.30 -3.20 -0.20
CA LYS A 31 -15.60 -3.87 -1.49
C LYS A 31 -14.56 -4.95 -1.82
N MET A 32 -13.28 -4.74 -1.49
CA MET A 32 -12.26 -5.80 -1.60
C MET A 32 -12.61 -7.00 -0.72
N ASN A 33 -13.06 -6.77 0.52
CA ASN A 33 -13.48 -7.82 1.44
C ASN A 33 -14.75 -8.57 0.98
N GLU A 34 -15.69 -7.87 0.34
CA GLU A 34 -16.87 -8.49 -0.27
C GLU A 34 -16.50 -9.42 -1.44
N ILE A 35 -15.41 -9.14 -2.15
CA ILE A 35 -14.89 -9.97 -3.25
C ILE A 35 -14.10 -11.17 -2.72
N ASN A 36 -13.28 -10.95 -1.69
CA ASN A 36 -12.49 -11.99 -1.05
C ASN A 36 -12.51 -11.78 0.47
N GLU A 37 -13.07 -12.76 1.20
CA GLU A 37 -13.25 -12.68 2.65
C GLU A 37 -11.93 -12.57 3.43
N ASP A 38 -10.83 -13.07 2.87
CA ASP A 38 -9.48 -12.98 3.46
C ASP A 38 -8.88 -11.56 3.30
N ALA A 39 -9.45 -10.70 2.46
CA ALA A 39 -9.02 -9.32 2.28
C ALA A 39 -9.74 -8.39 3.26
N TYR A 40 -9.51 -8.51 4.58
CA TYR A 40 -10.12 -7.64 5.60
C TYR A 40 -9.48 -6.23 5.65
N MET A 41 -8.31 -6.05 5.01
CA MET A 41 -7.66 -4.78 4.65
C MET A 41 -7.32 -3.83 5.82
N HIS A 42 -6.97 -4.36 7.00
CA HIS A 42 -6.15 -3.60 7.96
C HIS A 42 -4.71 -3.42 7.45
N GLY A 43 -3.85 -2.70 8.18
CA GLY A 43 -2.49 -2.40 7.70
C GLY A 43 -1.68 -3.63 7.31
N TYR A 44 -1.74 -4.72 8.09
CA TYR A 44 -1.05 -5.97 7.72
C TYR A 44 -1.61 -6.64 6.45
N ASN A 45 -2.92 -6.56 6.18
CA ASN A 45 -3.48 -7.02 4.90
C ASN A 45 -3.08 -6.10 3.73
N TRP A 46 -2.98 -4.78 3.95
CA TRP A 46 -2.40 -3.89 2.95
C TRP A 46 -0.94 -4.20 2.69
N GLU A 47 -0.16 -4.52 3.73
CA GLU A 47 1.20 -5.03 3.57
C GLU A 47 1.23 -6.32 2.75
N ALA A 48 0.38 -7.30 3.06
CA ALA A 48 0.28 -8.55 2.30
C ALA A 48 -0.02 -8.28 0.81
N PHE A 49 -0.96 -7.38 0.53
CA PHE A 49 -1.27 -6.94 -0.82
C PHE A 49 -0.06 -6.27 -1.49
N PHE A 50 0.62 -5.33 -0.82
CA PHE A 50 1.78 -4.65 -1.41
C PHE A 50 2.98 -5.57 -1.61
N ASN A 51 3.21 -6.52 -0.71
CA ASN A 51 4.22 -7.57 -0.85
C ASN A 51 3.97 -8.46 -2.06
N TYR A 52 2.70 -8.66 -2.44
CA TYR A 52 2.33 -9.36 -3.65
C TYR A 52 2.45 -8.49 -4.92
N TYR A 53 1.96 -7.24 -4.84
CA TYR A 53 1.79 -6.35 -5.99
C TYR A 53 3.10 -5.70 -6.43
N LEU A 54 3.86 -5.12 -5.50
CA LEU A 54 5.02 -4.30 -5.81
C LEU A 54 6.12 -5.07 -6.57
N PRO A 55 6.47 -6.34 -6.24
CA PRO A 55 7.45 -7.09 -7.02
C PRO A 55 7.08 -7.28 -8.49
N LYS A 56 5.77 -7.35 -8.79
CA LYS A 56 5.27 -7.57 -10.16
C LYS A 56 5.21 -6.29 -10.98
N TYR A 57 4.74 -5.21 -10.37
CA TYR A 57 4.35 -4.00 -11.11
C TYR A 57 5.23 -2.78 -10.84
N ALA A 58 5.96 -2.77 -9.71
CA ALA A 58 6.82 -1.65 -9.32
C ALA A 58 8.09 -2.11 -8.58
N PRO A 59 8.84 -3.12 -9.05
CA PRO A 59 9.94 -3.71 -8.28
C PRO A 59 11.04 -2.70 -7.92
N GLY A 60 11.19 -1.63 -8.71
CA GLY A 60 12.17 -0.56 -8.45
C GLY A 60 11.94 0.23 -7.17
N VAL A 61 10.74 0.15 -6.55
CA VAL A 61 10.50 0.81 -5.25
C VAL A 61 10.99 -0.03 -4.07
N LEU A 62 11.21 -1.33 -4.25
CA LEU A 62 11.51 -2.26 -3.14
C LEU A 62 12.95 -2.13 -2.61
N GLU A 63 13.86 -1.58 -3.40
CA GLU A 63 15.27 -1.53 -3.03
C GLU A 63 15.49 -0.56 -1.85
N GLY A 64 15.93 -1.11 -0.72
CA GLY A 64 16.12 -0.36 0.53
C GLY A 64 14.81 -0.04 1.27
N MET A 65 13.69 -0.64 0.85
CA MET A 65 12.39 -0.48 1.50
C MET A 65 12.23 -1.49 2.64
N GLY A 66 11.84 -1.02 3.81
CA GLY A 66 11.20 -1.82 4.86
C GLY A 66 9.73 -1.40 5.03
N SER A 67 8.98 -2.16 5.81
CA SER A 67 7.59 -1.82 6.17
C SER A 67 7.30 -2.02 7.65
N ASP A 68 6.34 -1.23 8.13
CA ASP A 68 5.84 -1.24 9.51
C ASP A 68 4.31 -1.01 9.47
N PRO A 69 3.51 -2.08 9.35
CA PRO A 69 2.05 -1.99 9.30
C PRO A 69 1.43 -1.90 10.69
N GLU A 70 0.34 -1.14 10.79
CA GLU A 70 -0.49 -0.99 11.97
C GLU A 70 -1.97 -1.10 11.59
N ALA A 71 -2.86 -1.37 12.54
CA ALA A 71 -4.28 -1.57 12.21
C ALA A 71 -4.88 -0.44 11.34
N GLY A 72 -4.48 0.82 11.60
CA GLY A 72 -4.96 2.03 10.93
C GLY A 72 -4.03 2.66 9.90
N MET A 73 -2.89 2.02 9.56
CA MET A 73 -1.99 2.50 8.50
C MET A 73 -1.00 1.44 8.02
N TYR A 74 -0.49 1.61 6.80
CA TYR A 74 0.71 0.95 6.32
C TYR A 74 1.84 1.98 6.20
N VAL A 75 3.03 1.66 6.70
CA VAL A 75 4.22 2.50 6.51
C VAL A 75 5.23 1.72 5.69
N ALA A 76 5.71 2.31 4.59
CA ALA A 76 6.95 1.90 3.95
C ALA A 76 8.04 2.91 4.32
N TYR A 77 9.23 2.45 4.72
CA TYR A 77 10.33 3.32 5.12
C TYR A 77 11.63 3.01 4.39
N TYR A 78 12.44 4.05 4.26
CA TYR A 78 13.76 4.05 3.61
C TYR A 78 14.73 4.88 4.44
N THR A 79 16.03 4.61 4.29
CA THR A 79 17.05 5.60 4.62
C THR A 79 16.99 6.75 3.61
N LEU A 80 16.96 7.99 4.10
CA LEU A 80 16.82 9.19 3.28
C LEU A 80 18.05 9.40 2.37
N SER A 81 17.81 9.39 1.06
CA SER A 81 18.76 9.76 0.01
C SER A 81 18.00 10.27 -1.23
N PRO A 82 18.65 10.95 -2.19
CA PRO A 82 18.00 11.37 -3.43
C PRO A 82 17.36 10.19 -4.20
N GLU A 83 17.99 9.01 -4.19
CA GLU A 83 17.48 7.81 -4.84
C GLU A 83 16.23 7.28 -4.14
N THR A 84 16.22 7.21 -2.80
CA THR A 84 15.07 6.73 -2.04
C THR A 84 13.92 7.73 -2.01
N GLU A 85 14.20 9.04 -2.10
CA GLU A 85 13.17 10.06 -2.33
C GLU A 85 12.40 9.80 -3.64
N ALA A 86 13.12 9.55 -4.74
CA ALA A 86 12.48 9.21 -6.01
C ALA A 86 11.67 7.91 -5.93
N ARG A 87 12.15 6.91 -5.18
CA ARG A 87 11.42 5.64 -4.94
C ARG A 87 10.16 5.87 -4.11
N ALA A 88 10.23 6.68 -3.04
CA ALA A 88 9.08 7.03 -2.22
C ALA A 88 8.03 7.81 -3.02
N GLU A 89 8.43 8.78 -3.84
CA GLU A 89 7.53 9.49 -4.75
C GLU A 89 6.87 8.52 -5.75
N LYS A 90 7.63 7.56 -6.28
CA LYS A 90 7.08 6.53 -7.15
C LYS A 90 6.07 5.63 -6.43
N LEU A 91 6.36 5.24 -5.18
CA LEU A 91 5.43 4.46 -4.36
C LEU A 91 4.14 5.23 -4.08
N VAL A 92 4.23 6.54 -3.77
CA VAL A 92 3.05 7.41 -3.64
C VAL A 92 2.22 7.39 -4.93
N GLN A 93 2.84 7.56 -6.09
CA GLN A 93 2.13 7.49 -7.37
C GLN A 93 1.45 6.14 -7.60
N VAL A 94 2.10 5.03 -7.22
CA VAL A 94 1.51 3.69 -7.32
C VAL A 94 0.29 3.55 -6.42
N ILE A 95 0.41 3.93 -5.15
CA ILE A 95 -0.70 3.87 -4.17
C ILE A 95 -1.84 4.77 -4.62
N THR A 96 -1.56 6.02 -5.01
CA THR A 96 -2.56 6.94 -5.56
C THR A 96 -3.24 6.33 -6.78
N ASN A 97 -2.49 5.75 -7.72
CA ASN A 97 -3.09 5.14 -8.90
C ASN A 97 -4.02 3.96 -8.54
N LEU A 98 -3.66 3.14 -7.56
CA LEU A 98 -4.50 2.03 -7.10
C LEU A 98 -5.80 2.52 -6.45
N ILE A 99 -5.72 3.55 -5.60
CA ILE A 99 -6.88 4.10 -4.90
C ILE A 99 -7.78 4.95 -5.81
N GLU A 100 -7.19 5.66 -6.77
CA GLU A 100 -7.96 6.42 -7.76
C GLU A 100 -8.54 5.52 -8.87
N ASN A 101 -7.96 4.35 -9.14
CA ASN A 101 -8.46 3.35 -10.07
C ASN A 101 -8.81 2.05 -9.35
N GLU A 102 -9.77 2.15 -8.43
CA GLU A 102 -10.18 1.05 -7.55
C GLU A 102 -10.54 -0.25 -8.27
N GLU A 103 -11.03 -0.19 -9.51
CA GLU A 103 -11.33 -1.37 -10.34
C GLU A 103 -10.09 -2.25 -10.59
N LEU A 104 -8.88 -1.67 -10.59
CA LEU A 104 -7.64 -2.45 -10.67
C LEU A 104 -7.43 -3.29 -9.40
N LEU A 105 -7.73 -2.72 -8.23
CA LEU A 105 -7.65 -3.45 -6.97
C LEU A 105 -8.64 -4.61 -6.99
N TYR A 106 -9.90 -4.34 -7.34
CA TYR A 106 -10.96 -5.36 -7.38
C TYR A 106 -10.62 -6.50 -8.34
N GLN A 107 -10.11 -6.20 -9.54
CA GLN A 107 -9.68 -7.22 -10.50
C GLN A 107 -8.53 -8.08 -9.97
N ILE A 108 -7.56 -7.49 -9.25
CA ILE A 108 -6.47 -8.27 -8.65
C ILE A 108 -6.99 -9.16 -7.54
N ILE A 109 -7.89 -8.67 -6.68
CA ILE A 109 -8.47 -9.48 -5.61
C ILE A 109 -9.32 -10.63 -6.19
N GLU A 110 -10.14 -10.36 -7.20
CA GLU A 110 -10.98 -11.37 -7.85
C GLU A 110 -10.16 -12.46 -8.53
N ASN A 111 -9.10 -12.10 -9.26
CA ASN A 111 -8.33 -13.06 -10.08
C ASN A 111 -7.18 -13.71 -9.31
N GLU A 112 -6.58 -12.99 -8.36
CA GLU A 112 -5.30 -13.33 -7.75
C GLU A 112 -5.34 -13.31 -6.22
N GLY A 113 -6.45 -12.94 -5.58
CA GLY A 113 -6.57 -12.80 -4.13
C GLY A 113 -6.20 -14.07 -3.35
N ASN A 114 -6.51 -15.25 -3.87
CA ASN A 114 -6.15 -16.53 -3.24
C ASN A 114 -4.65 -16.85 -3.29
N ASN A 115 -3.86 -16.09 -4.07
CA ASN A 115 -2.40 -16.23 -4.15
C ASN A 115 -1.69 -15.23 -3.21
N ILE A 116 -2.44 -14.34 -2.56
CA ILE A 116 -1.89 -13.38 -1.60
C ILE A 116 -1.85 -14.07 -0.24
N SER A 117 -0.68 -14.00 0.41
CA SER A 117 -0.51 -14.49 1.78
C SER A 117 -1.10 -13.49 2.76
N TRP A 118 -2.43 -13.48 2.90
CA TRP A 118 -3.14 -12.61 3.83
C TRP A 118 -2.74 -12.85 5.28
N ASP A 119 -2.91 -11.82 6.09
CA ASP A 119 -2.67 -11.85 7.54
C ASP A 119 -4.04 -11.95 8.24
N ASN A 120 -4.47 -13.17 8.55
CA ASN A 120 -5.81 -13.51 9.05
C ASN A 120 -5.78 -14.09 10.46
#